data_AF-A0A9W8NEL3-F1
#
_entry.id   AF-A0A9W8NEL3-F1
#
_cell.length_a   1.000
_cell.length_b   1.000
_cell.length_c   1.000
_cell.angle_alpha   90.00
_cell.angle_beta   90.00
_cell.angle_gamma   90.00
#
_symmetry.space_group_name_H-M   'P 1'
#
loop_
_entity.id
_entity.type
_entity.pdbx_description
1 polymer ?
#
loop_
_entity_poly.entity_id
_entity_poly.type
_entity_poly.pdbx_seq_one_letter_code
_entity_poly.pdbx_strand_id
1 'polypeptide(L)'
;MAPSVRTFKIRLAYATRGLSVASHAACIFANNGRYRFYSASTLPSASAVVVGAGPGGITVLGNLLEHSSQLQADQRKLVWVDPEFQGGRVNSRYREVPSNTKVSLFVQFAHDVSPFKAIAEATPKPNALTALQDLPQDKGCCLSYAADMCLMLTEGLTAHPQVHPHKGRVTSATLQESTKTWTVTFESGQSVTTPRIAFCTGSHPVSTTLPGTEKIHLSPIDLDIALKPSDLAKIFDPAANITVAVIGASHSAILVLMNLVNLANSSHPHLRIKWFTRNKLRYAEYMDGWILRDNTGLKGQAADWARQNLDDEAFPNSPVNKVIQKVWTSGREEEAYREDFPDCTHIVQAVGYARNPLPRLEVVKKDGKAAEPLRVEYDNLNGRFYKLESSKSGHERDFVPGLFGAGIAFPQRVTDPHGNVEHAVGFWKFMKFVKKVVPDWVKS
;
A
#
# COMPACT_ATOMS: atom_id res chain seq x y z
N MET A 1 -18.20 -24.79 -9.28
CA MET A 1 -19.08 -24.25 -8.23
C MET A 1 -18.67 -22.81 -7.97
N ALA A 2 -19.55 -21.84 -8.21
CA ALA A 2 -19.27 -20.43 -7.96
C ALA A 2 -19.21 -20.15 -6.45
N PRO A 3 -18.27 -19.32 -5.96
CA PRO A 3 -18.24 -18.96 -4.55
C PRO A 3 -19.43 -18.02 -4.24
N SER A 4 -20.28 -18.45 -3.32
CA SER A 4 -21.34 -17.64 -2.72
C SER A 4 -20.70 -16.50 -1.92
N VAL A 5 -20.80 -15.27 -2.44
CA VAL A 5 -20.50 -14.06 -1.66
C VAL A 5 -21.67 -13.83 -0.70
N ARG A 6 -21.54 -14.33 0.54
CA ARG A 6 -22.45 -13.92 1.63
C ARG A 6 -22.03 -12.54 2.11
N THR A 7 -22.74 -11.51 1.68
CA THR A 7 -22.67 -10.16 2.26
C THR A 7 -23.29 -10.21 3.66
N PHE A 8 -22.46 -10.20 4.70
CA PHE A 8 -22.92 -10.05 6.08
C PHE A 8 -22.98 -8.55 6.40
N LYS A 9 -24.18 -8.02 6.70
CA LYS A 9 -24.29 -6.65 7.19
C LYS A 9 -23.71 -6.56 8.61
N ILE A 10 -22.54 -5.96 8.77
CA ILE A 10 -22.01 -5.55 10.07
C ILE A 10 -22.98 -4.52 10.68
N ARG A 11 -23.68 -4.87 11.76
CA ARG A 11 -24.50 -3.92 12.54
C ARG A 11 -23.63 -3.30 13.64
N LEU A 12 -22.99 -2.19 13.33
CA LEU A 12 -22.38 -1.34 14.35
C LEU A 12 -23.48 -0.50 15.02
N ALA A 13 -23.71 -0.74 16.31
CA ALA A 13 -24.60 0.10 17.11
C ALA A 13 -23.87 1.40 17.47
N TYR A 14 -23.83 2.36 16.55
CA TYR A 14 -23.46 3.73 16.88
C TYR A 14 -24.65 4.38 17.58
N ALA A 15 -24.45 4.87 18.81
CA ALA A 15 -25.49 5.57 19.56
C ALA A 15 -25.88 6.86 18.83
N THR A 16 -26.94 6.81 18.02
CA THR A 16 -27.60 7.99 17.48
C THR A 16 -28.48 8.56 18.59
N ARG A 17 -28.10 9.72 19.15
CA ARG A 17 -29.06 10.55 19.91
C ARG A 17 -30.18 10.93 18.95
N GLY A 18 -31.39 10.43 19.25
CA GLY A 18 -32.50 10.37 18.31
C GLY A 18 -33.10 11.72 17.94
N LEU A 19 -33.56 11.79 16.70
CA LEU A 19 -34.75 12.51 16.28
C LEU A 19 -35.55 11.52 15.42
N SER A 20 -36.63 10.99 15.98
CA SER A 20 -37.53 10.09 15.28
C SER A 20 -38.31 10.88 14.23
N VAL A 21 -38.26 10.43 12.97
CA VAL A 21 -39.31 10.74 12.01
C VAL A 21 -39.88 9.42 11.55
N ALA A 22 -41.13 9.17 11.92
CA ALA A 22 -41.87 7.96 11.61
C ALA A 22 -42.06 7.82 10.09
N SER A 23 -41.57 6.72 9.52
CA SER A 23 -41.84 6.32 8.15
C SER A 23 -43.21 5.64 8.08
N HIS A 24 -44.20 6.32 7.48
CA HIS A 24 -45.40 5.66 7.00
C HIS A 24 -45.08 4.89 5.71
N ALA A 25 -45.32 3.59 5.73
CA ALA A 25 -45.32 2.75 4.54
C ALA A 25 -46.60 3.02 3.73
N ALA A 26 -46.46 3.27 2.43
CA ALA A 26 -47.57 3.22 1.49
C ALA A 26 -47.13 2.42 0.24
N CYS A 27 -47.70 1.22 0.10
CA CYS A 27 -47.74 0.47 -1.15
C CYS A 27 -48.74 1.13 -2.10
N ILE A 28 -48.34 1.51 -3.32
CA ILE A 28 -49.28 1.79 -4.43
C ILE A 28 -48.68 1.25 -5.74
N PHE A 29 -49.55 0.59 -6.52
CA PHE A 29 -49.33 0.00 -7.84
C PHE A 29 -49.16 1.04 -8.98
N ALA A 30 -48.62 0.56 -10.10
CA ALA A 30 -48.22 1.21 -11.36
C ALA A 30 -49.13 2.32 -11.95
N ASN A 31 -48.51 3.39 -12.49
CA ASN A 31 -48.43 3.71 -13.93
C ASN A 31 -47.75 5.09 -14.20
N ASN A 32 -46.96 5.16 -15.27
CA ASN A 32 -46.44 6.36 -15.97
C ASN A 32 -45.98 7.58 -15.14
N GLY A 33 -44.66 7.76 -14.98
CA GLY A 33 -44.11 9.05 -14.55
C GLY A 33 -42.60 9.04 -14.32
N ARG A 34 -41.88 9.84 -15.12
CA ARG A 34 -40.51 10.36 -14.95
C ARG A 34 -39.71 9.77 -13.79
N TYR A 35 -38.70 8.97 -14.12
CA TYR A 35 -37.61 8.63 -13.22
C TYR A 35 -36.87 9.91 -12.79
N ARG A 36 -37.22 10.44 -11.62
CA ARG A 36 -36.32 11.31 -10.86
C ARG A 36 -35.25 10.39 -10.28
N PHE A 37 -34.11 10.32 -10.94
CA PHE A 37 -32.89 9.88 -10.29
C PHE A 37 -32.67 10.78 -9.08
N TYR A 38 -32.75 10.23 -7.88
CA TYR A 38 -32.28 10.91 -6.69
C TYR A 38 -30.77 11.11 -6.89
N SER A 39 -30.37 12.33 -7.22
CA SER A 39 -29.00 12.78 -7.16
C SER A 39 -28.44 12.36 -5.80
N ALA A 40 -27.38 11.55 -5.81
CA ALA A 40 -26.60 11.29 -4.61
C ALA A 40 -26.19 12.65 -4.05
N SER A 41 -26.69 12.99 -2.87
CA SER A 41 -26.42 14.27 -2.20
C SER A 41 -24.92 14.56 -2.26
N THR A 42 -24.53 15.50 -3.12
CA THR A 42 -23.15 15.96 -3.22
C THR A 42 -22.79 16.57 -1.88
N LEU A 43 -21.83 15.98 -1.16
CA LEU A 43 -21.30 16.59 0.05
C LEU A 43 -20.58 17.88 -0.36
N PRO A 44 -21.09 19.07 -0.02
CA PRO A 44 -20.46 20.32 -0.44
C PRO A 44 -19.15 20.56 0.31
N SER A 45 -19.01 19.98 1.51
CA SER A 45 -17.80 20.07 2.33
C SER A 45 -17.57 18.83 3.22
N ALA A 46 -16.32 18.61 3.61
CA ALA A 46 -15.86 17.50 4.44
C ALA A 46 -14.82 17.95 5.46
N SER A 47 -14.72 17.27 6.62
CA SER A 47 -13.68 17.57 7.63
C SER A 47 -12.28 17.19 7.15
N ALA A 48 -12.19 16.12 6.35
CA ALA A 48 -10.97 15.70 5.64
C ALA A 48 -11.34 14.81 4.44
N VAL A 49 -10.44 14.76 3.46
CA VAL A 49 -10.45 13.77 2.37
C VAL A 49 -9.26 12.82 2.54
N VAL A 50 -9.50 11.51 2.60
CA VAL A 50 -8.46 10.47 2.61
C VAL A 50 -8.46 9.78 1.26
N VAL A 51 -7.31 9.69 0.59
CA VAL A 51 -7.20 9.12 -0.76
C VAL A 51 -6.41 7.81 -0.74
N GLY A 52 -7.10 6.71 -1.05
CA GLY A 52 -6.59 5.34 -1.06
C GLY A 52 -7.14 4.53 0.12
N ALA A 53 -7.58 3.30 -0.14
CA ALA A 53 -8.09 2.34 0.85
C ALA A 53 -7.19 1.11 1.04
N GLY A 54 -5.88 1.27 0.76
CA GLY A 54 -4.87 0.33 1.22
C GLY A 54 -4.58 0.45 2.72
N PRO A 55 -3.62 -0.34 3.26
CA PRO A 55 -3.30 -0.32 4.69
C PRO A 55 -2.98 1.08 5.25
N GLY A 56 -2.28 1.93 4.49
CA GLY A 56 -2.01 3.31 4.88
C GLY A 56 -3.28 4.16 5.03
N GLY A 57 -4.22 4.05 4.09
CA GLY A 57 -5.48 4.79 4.11
C GLY A 57 -6.43 4.31 5.20
N ILE A 58 -6.52 3.00 5.41
CA ILE A 58 -7.23 2.39 6.54
C ILE A 58 -6.70 2.99 7.84
N THR A 59 -5.36 3.00 8.01
CA THR A 59 -4.69 3.55 9.20
C THR A 59 -5.04 5.02 9.44
N VAL A 60 -4.94 5.86 8.40
CA VAL A 60 -5.25 7.29 8.50
C VAL A 60 -6.71 7.50 8.87
N LEU A 61 -7.64 6.82 8.20
CA LEU A 61 -9.06 6.98 8.47
C LEU A 61 -9.40 6.56 9.91
N GLY A 62 -8.86 5.43 10.38
CA GLY A 62 -9.04 4.98 11.76
C GLY A 62 -8.54 5.99 12.79
N ASN A 63 -7.37 6.58 12.56
CA ASN A 63 -6.80 7.58 13.47
C ASN A 63 -7.54 8.93 13.41
N LEU A 64 -8.06 9.35 12.25
CA LEU A 64 -8.90 10.54 12.17
C LEU A 64 -10.22 10.33 12.94
N LEU A 65 -10.82 9.15 12.84
CA LEU A 65 -12.01 8.79 13.62
C LEU A 65 -11.74 8.69 15.13
N GLU A 66 -10.55 8.22 15.54
CA GLU A 66 -10.10 8.24 16.94
C GLU A 66 -10.11 9.67 17.51
N HIS A 67 -9.78 10.67 16.68
CA HIS A 67 -9.77 12.09 17.03
C HIS A 67 -11.06 12.81 16.63
N SER A 68 -12.15 12.06 16.39
CA SER A 68 -13.41 12.60 15.88
C SER A 68 -13.99 13.70 16.76
N SER A 69 -13.83 13.67 18.10
CA SER A 69 -14.30 14.74 18.99
C SER A 69 -13.67 16.11 18.69
N GLN A 70 -12.40 16.12 18.24
CA GLN A 70 -11.69 17.34 17.85
C GLN A 70 -12.09 17.79 16.44
N LEU A 71 -12.48 16.85 15.57
CA LEU A 71 -12.99 17.14 14.22
C LEU A 71 -14.48 17.53 14.23
N GLN A 72 -15.27 17.01 15.17
CA GLN A 72 -16.73 17.13 15.25
C GLN A 72 -17.26 18.53 15.59
N ALA A 73 -16.38 19.49 15.91
CA ALA A 73 -16.77 20.90 16.02
C ALA A 73 -17.45 21.41 14.73
N ASP A 74 -17.26 20.74 13.58
CA ASP A 74 -17.82 21.12 12.29
C ASP A 74 -19.00 20.28 11.77
N GLN A 75 -19.41 19.21 12.48
CA GLN A 75 -20.44 18.22 12.05
C GLN A 75 -20.24 17.58 10.65
N ARG A 76 -19.10 17.80 9.99
CA ARG A 76 -18.84 17.30 8.64
C ARG A 76 -18.36 15.84 8.69
N LYS A 77 -18.49 15.15 7.55
CA LYS A 77 -18.00 13.77 7.38
C LYS A 77 -16.56 13.74 6.89
N LEU A 78 -15.89 12.61 7.12
CA LEU A 78 -14.66 12.24 6.44
C LEU A 78 -15.04 11.64 5.07
N VAL A 79 -14.47 12.16 3.99
CA VAL A 79 -14.63 11.55 2.67
C VAL A 79 -13.45 10.62 2.43
N TRP A 80 -13.72 9.33 2.24
CA TRP A 80 -12.69 8.33 1.92
C TRP A 80 -12.84 7.96 0.46
N VAL A 81 -11.77 8.11 -0.33
CA VAL A 81 -11.79 7.94 -1.78
C VAL A 81 -10.92 6.75 -2.15
N ASP A 82 -11.48 5.75 -2.81
CA ASP A 82 -10.71 4.65 -3.39
C ASP A 82 -11.42 4.07 -4.62
N PRO A 83 -10.69 3.59 -5.65
CA PRO A 83 -11.32 3.01 -6.83
C PRO A 83 -12.10 1.72 -6.55
N GLU A 84 -11.70 0.94 -5.54
CA GLU A 84 -12.16 -0.44 -5.38
C GLU A 84 -12.65 -0.77 -3.95
N PHE A 85 -12.12 -0.11 -2.92
CA PHE A 85 -12.30 -0.45 -1.50
C PHE A 85 -11.96 -1.92 -1.20
N GLN A 86 -10.87 -2.40 -1.80
CA GLN A 86 -10.44 -3.79 -1.71
C GLN A 86 -9.16 -3.97 -0.89
N GLY A 87 -8.82 -3.07 0.04
CA GLY A 87 -7.59 -3.18 0.84
C GLY A 87 -6.30 -2.90 0.05
N GLY A 88 -6.39 -2.35 -1.17
CA GLY A 88 -5.23 -2.03 -2.02
C GLY A 88 -4.48 -3.27 -2.53
N ARG A 89 -3.20 -3.09 -2.93
CA ARG A 89 -2.41 -4.13 -3.60
C ARG A 89 -2.16 -5.39 -2.77
N VAL A 90 -2.19 -5.31 -1.44
CA VAL A 90 -2.01 -6.50 -0.59
C VAL A 90 -3.09 -7.55 -0.88
N ASN A 91 -4.33 -7.12 -1.13
CA ASN A 91 -5.41 -8.02 -1.50
C ASN A 91 -5.45 -8.33 -2.99
N SER A 92 -5.26 -7.33 -3.87
CA SER A 92 -5.40 -7.57 -5.31
C SER A 92 -4.22 -8.29 -5.95
N ARG A 93 -3.03 -8.24 -5.34
CA ARG A 93 -1.78 -8.73 -5.95
C ARG A 93 -0.97 -9.68 -5.07
N TYR A 94 -0.98 -9.50 -3.74
CA TYR A 94 -0.01 -10.18 -2.85
C TYR A 94 -0.61 -11.24 -1.93
N ARG A 95 -1.80 -11.80 -2.22
CA ARG A 95 -2.43 -12.77 -1.30
C ARG A 95 -1.62 -14.04 -1.05
N GLU A 96 -0.79 -14.46 -2.01
CA GLU A 96 0.06 -15.67 -1.94
C GLU A 96 1.47 -15.37 -1.40
N VAL A 97 1.79 -14.10 -1.14
CA VAL A 97 3.11 -13.68 -0.67
C VAL A 97 3.25 -13.98 0.83
N PRO A 98 4.33 -14.65 1.27
CA PRO A 98 4.61 -14.81 2.69
C PRO A 98 5.03 -13.46 3.30
N SER A 99 4.49 -13.12 4.47
CA SER A 99 4.78 -11.88 5.16
C SER A 99 6.16 -11.92 5.82
N ASN A 100 6.86 -10.80 5.75
CA ASN A 100 8.01 -10.50 6.62
C ASN A 100 7.58 -9.89 7.97
N THR A 101 6.29 -9.57 8.11
CA THR A 101 5.67 -9.03 9.33
C THR A 101 5.11 -10.18 10.16
N LYS A 102 5.40 -10.18 11.47
CA LYS A 102 4.87 -11.18 12.40
C LYS A 102 3.34 -11.06 12.52
N VAL A 103 2.65 -12.19 12.69
CA VAL A 103 1.19 -12.24 12.86
C VAL A 103 0.71 -11.33 13.99
N SER A 104 1.41 -11.34 15.13
CA SER A 104 1.09 -10.47 16.28
C SER A 104 1.00 -8.99 15.93
N LEU A 105 1.78 -8.51 14.95
CA LEU A 105 1.74 -7.11 14.53
C LEU A 105 0.52 -6.78 13.66
N PHE A 106 -0.06 -7.76 12.94
CA PHE A 106 -1.36 -7.58 12.27
C PHE A 106 -2.50 -7.57 13.29
N VAL A 107 -2.45 -8.46 14.29
CA VAL A 107 -3.44 -8.46 15.38
C VAL A 107 -3.40 -7.14 16.16
N GLN A 108 -2.20 -6.64 16.50
CA GLN A 108 -2.03 -5.33 17.14
C GLN A 108 -2.56 -4.19 16.27
N PHE A 109 -2.30 -4.22 14.96
CA PHE A 109 -2.80 -3.23 14.01
C PHE A 109 -4.33 -3.10 14.08
N ALA A 110 -5.07 -4.22 14.09
CA ALA A 110 -6.53 -4.24 14.17
C ALA A 110 -7.10 -3.77 15.52
N HIS A 111 -6.25 -3.64 16.55
CA HIS A 111 -6.64 -3.24 17.90
C HIS A 111 -6.07 -1.89 18.34
N ASP A 112 -5.34 -1.15 17.50
CA ASP A 112 -4.60 0.02 18.00
C ASP A 112 -5.46 1.29 18.17
N VAL A 113 -6.61 1.36 17.48
CA VAL A 113 -7.57 2.49 17.54
C VAL A 113 -8.99 1.98 17.82
N SER A 114 -9.77 2.79 18.53
CA SER A 114 -11.14 2.44 18.96
C SER A 114 -12.10 2.13 17.81
N PRO A 115 -12.07 2.78 16.62
CA PRO A 115 -12.93 2.38 15.51
C PRO A 115 -12.64 0.95 15.03
N PHE A 116 -11.37 0.53 15.03
CA PHE A 116 -11.03 -0.82 14.59
C PHE A 116 -11.44 -1.88 15.62
N LYS A 117 -11.25 -1.58 16.93
CA LYS A 117 -11.76 -2.43 18.01
C LYS A 117 -13.27 -2.63 17.91
N ALA A 118 -14.02 -1.55 17.71
CA ALA A 118 -15.47 -1.60 17.56
C ALA A 118 -15.90 -2.47 16.36
N ILE A 119 -15.20 -2.37 15.23
CA ILE A 119 -15.44 -3.23 14.06
C ILE A 119 -15.14 -4.69 14.39
N ALA A 120 -13.99 -4.96 15.02
CA ALA A 120 -13.59 -6.31 15.40
C ALA A 120 -14.57 -6.97 16.38
N GLU A 121 -15.09 -6.20 17.36
CA GLU A 121 -16.07 -6.64 18.35
C GLU A 121 -17.46 -6.88 17.72
N ALA A 122 -17.88 -6.02 16.80
CA ALA A 122 -19.18 -6.13 16.13
C ALA A 122 -19.21 -7.19 15.02
N THR A 123 -18.05 -7.66 14.55
CA THR A 123 -17.97 -8.67 13.47
C THR A 123 -18.17 -10.08 14.03
N PRO A 124 -19.19 -10.84 13.58
CA PRO A 124 -19.43 -12.21 14.05
C PRO A 124 -18.21 -13.11 13.90
N LYS A 125 -18.01 -14.02 14.85
CA LYS A 125 -16.90 -14.99 14.82
C LYS A 125 -17.38 -16.32 14.20
N PRO A 126 -16.52 -17.06 13.46
CA PRO A 126 -15.15 -16.70 13.10
C PRO A 126 -15.09 -15.57 12.05
N ASN A 127 -14.06 -14.74 12.12
CA ASN A 127 -13.78 -13.66 11.18
C ASN A 127 -12.28 -13.57 10.85
N ALA A 128 -11.91 -12.59 10.02
CA ALA A 128 -10.53 -12.41 9.58
C ALA A 128 -9.54 -12.20 10.74
N LEU A 129 -9.96 -11.52 11.81
CA LEU A 129 -9.10 -11.29 12.97
C LEU A 129 -8.95 -12.55 13.83
N THR A 130 -10.01 -13.33 14.05
CA THR A 130 -9.88 -14.61 14.76
C THR A 130 -8.98 -15.58 13.98
N ALA A 131 -9.09 -15.60 12.64
CA ALA A 131 -8.20 -16.40 11.80
C ALA A 131 -6.73 -16.00 11.96
N LEU A 132 -6.41 -14.69 12.10
CA LEU A 132 -5.06 -14.23 12.44
C LEU A 132 -4.64 -14.62 13.86
N GLN A 133 -5.56 -14.59 14.83
CA GLN A 133 -5.27 -14.95 16.22
C GLN A 133 -4.95 -16.44 16.38
N ASP A 134 -5.53 -17.30 15.56
CA ASP A 134 -5.30 -18.76 15.57
C ASP A 134 -3.94 -19.17 14.95
N LEU A 135 -3.22 -18.26 14.29
CA LEU A 135 -1.89 -18.52 13.72
C LEU A 135 -0.75 -18.34 14.74
N PRO A 136 0.44 -18.90 14.48
CA PRO A 136 1.63 -18.65 15.31
C PRO A 136 2.02 -17.16 15.35
N GLN A 137 1.90 -16.54 16.52
CA GLN A 137 2.00 -15.09 16.69
C GLN A 137 3.42 -14.51 16.50
N ASP A 138 4.45 -15.36 16.63
CA ASP A 138 5.87 -15.02 16.49
C ASP A 138 6.41 -15.22 15.07
N LYS A 139 5.61 -15.81 14.16
CA LYS A 139 5.97 -16.09 12.76
C LYS A 139 5.28 -15.12 11.79
N GLY A 140 5.73 -15.12 10.54
CA GLY A 140 4.97 -14.55 9.43
C GLY A 140 3.82 -15.47 9.00
N CYS A 141 2.95 -14.98 8.12
CA CYS A 141 1.85 -15.73 7.53
C CYS A 141 1.71 -15.41 6.05
N CYS A 142 0.85 -16.13 5.34
CA CYS A 142 0.45 -15.71 4.00
C CYS A 142 -0.28 -14.35 4.08
N LEU A 143 0.04 -13.40 3.19
CA LEU A 143 -0.55 -12.06 3.24
C LEU A 143 -2.06 -12.04 2.94
N SER A 144 -2.61 -13.13 2.45
CA SER A 144 -4.05 -13.40 2.42
C SER A 144 -4.76 -13.08 3.74
N TYR A 145 -4.21 -13.51 4.88
CA TYR A 145 -4.81 -13.23 6.19
C TYR A 145 -4.85 -11.73 6.52
N ALA A 146 -3.76 -11.01 6.22
CA ALA A 146 -3.71 -9.56 6.39
C ALA A 146 -4.63 -8.82 5.41
N ALA A 147 -4.79 -9.35 4.19
CA ALA A 147 -5.74 -8.83 3.21
C ALA A 147 -7.20 -9.01 3.68
N ASP A 148 -7.56 -10.17 4.24
CA ASP A 148 -8.89 -10.41 4.80
C ASP A 148 -9.18 -9.47 5.98
N MET A 149 -8.18 -9.22 6.84
CA MET A 149 -8.29 -8.21 7.89
C MET A 149 -8.52 -6.81 7.33
N CYS A 150 -7.79 -6.40 6.28
CA CYS A 150 -8.02 -5.12 5.61
C CYS A 150 -9.43 -5.01 5.02
N LEU A 151 -9.96 -6.07 4.41
CA LEU A 151 -11.32 -6.09 3.86
C LEU A 151 -12.36 -5.94 4.97
N MET A 152 -12.21 -6.69 6.07
CA MET A 152 -13.09 -6.59 7.24
C MET A 152 -13.10 -5.16 7.82
N LEU A 153 -11.92 -4.56 8.01
CA LEU A 153 -11.81 -3.19 8.50
C LEU A 153 -12.40 -2.17 7.51
N THR A 154 -12.17 -2.36 6.21
CA THR A 154 -12.73 -1.50 5.16
C THR A 154 -14.25 -1.53 5.16
N GLU A 155 -14.85 -2.72 5.27
CA GLU A 155 -16.31 -2.88 5.36
C GLU A 155 -16.88 -2.15 6.59
N GLY A 156 -16.27 -2.35 7.76
CA GLY A 156 -16.70 -1.66 8.98
C GLY A 156 -16.54 -0.13 8.91
N LEU A 157 -15.45 0.36 8.33
CA LEU A 157 -15.18 1.79 8.17
C LEU A 157 -16.10 2.45 7.15
N THR A 158 -16.41 1.78 6.04
CA THR A 158 -17.35 2.31 5.03
C THR A 158 -18.79 2.38 5.56
N ALA A 159 -19.15 1.52 6.52
CA ALA A 159 -20.42 1.58 7.25
C ALA A 159 -20.44 2.59 8.41
N HIS A 160 -19.30 3.21 8.76
CA HIS A 160 -19.22 4.17 9.86
C HIS A 160 -19.99 5.46 9.53
N PRO A 161 -20.86 5.99 10.41
CA PRO A 161 -21.76 7.11 10.11
C PRO A 161 -21.04 8.42 9.73
N GLN A 162 -19.84 8.63 10.29
CA GLN A 162 -18.97 9.77 9.98
C GLN A 162 -18.13 9.62 8.71
N VAL A 163 -18.19 8.46 8.03
CA VAL A 163 -17.44 8.22 6.80
C VAL A 163 -18.40 8.29 5.62
N HIS A 164 -17.97 8.98 4.57
CA HIS A 164 -18.60 8.95 3.27
C HIS A 164 -17.64 8.29 2.27
N PRO A 165 -17.87 7.03 1.88
CA PRO A 165 -17.07 6.40 0.86
C PRO A 165 -17.41 6.96 -0.52
N HIS A 166 -16.38 7.36 -1.26
CA HIS A 166 -16.49 7.75 -2.65
C HIS A 166 -15.69 6.77 -3.51
N LYS A 167 -16.38 5.94 -4.29
CA LYS A 167 -15.75 4.99 -5.20
C LYS A 167 -15.28 5.71 -6.46
N GLY A 168 -13.97 5.89 -6.60
CA GLY A 168 -13.39 6.62 -7.72
C GLY A 168 -11.98 7.12 -7.44
N ARG A 169 -11.49 8.02 -8.30
CA ARG A 169 -10.17 8.65 -8.18
C ARG A 169 -10.31 10.14 -7.92
N VAL A 170 -9.34 10.71 -7.20
CA VAL A 170 -9.10 12.15 -7.18
C VAL A 170 -8.26 12.51 -8.42
N THR A 171 -8.69 13.50 -9.17
CA THR A 171 -8.01 13.95 -10.40
C THR A 171 -7.24 15.26 -10.19
N SER A 172 -7.78 16.16 -9.36
CA SER A 172 -7.09 17.37 -8.91
C SER A 172 -7.48 17.79 -7.50
N ALA A 173 -6.61 18.60 -6.88
CA ALA A 173 -6.90 19.32 -5.64
C ALA A 173 -6.33 20.73 -5.73
N THR A 174 -7.18 21.73 -5.55
CA THR A 174 -6.83 23.14 -5.67
C THR A 174 -6.93 23.82 -4.30
N LEU A 175 -5.82 24.39 -3.81
CA LEU A 175 -5.76 25.11 -2.54
C LEU A 175 -6.13 26.58 -2.74
N GLN A 176 -7.12 27.08 -2.01
CA GLN A 176 -7.39 28.50 -1.86
C GLN A 176 -6.55 29.06 -0.70
N GLU A 177 -5.48 29.84 -0.97
CA GLU A 177 -4.57 30.30 0.09
C GLU A 177 -5.23 31.27 1.09
N SER A 178 -6.19 32.07 0.63
CA SER A 178 -6.88 33.05 1.49
C SER A 178 -7.70 32.38 2.58
N THR A 179 -8.30 31.22 2.30
CA THR A 179 -9.16 30.48 3.24
C THR A 179 -8.52 29.19 3.75
N LYS A 180 -7.32 28.83 3.26
CA LYS A 180 -6.64 27.56 3.52
C LYS A 180 -7.54 26.34 3.28
N THR A 181 -8.43 26.43 2.29
CA THR A 181 -9.40 25.39 1.97
C THR A 181 -9.06 24.77 0.63
N TRP A 182 -9.16 23.45 0.55
CA TRP A 182 -8.99 22.69 -0.67
C TRP A 182 -10.33 22.44 -1.36
N THR A 183 -10.35 22.53 -2.68
CA THR A 183 -11.37 21.93 -3.54
C THR A 183 -10.79 20.68 -4.17
N VAL A 184 -11.35 19.52 -3.81
CA VAL A 184 -10.90 18.21 -4.32
C VAL A 184 -11.88 17.74 -5.39
N THR A 185 -11.37 17.46 -6.58
CA THR A 185 -12.16 17.05 -7.75
C THR A 185 -11.98 15.56 -7.99
N PHE A 186 -13.10 14.87 -8.18
CA PHE A 186 -13.15 13.45 -8.48
C PHE A 186 -13.22 13.21 -9.99
N GLU A 187 -12.91 11.97 -10.40
CA GLU A 187 -13.03 11.52 -11.79
C GLU A 187 -14.45 11.65 -12.35
N SER A 188 -15.48 11.60 -11.50
CA SER A 188 -16.88 11.84 -11.88
C SER A 188 -17.20 13.29 -12.23
N GLY A 189 -16.26 14.23 -12.01
CA GLY A 189 -16.47 15.68 -12.13
C GLY A 189 -17.10 16.32 -10.89
N GLN A 190 -17.55 15.53 -9.91
CA GLN A 190 -17.97 16.05 -8.61
C GLN A 190 -16.78 16.56 -7.81
N SER A 191 -17.02 17.51 -6.91
CA SER A 191 -16.00 18.04 -6.01
C SER A 191 -16.50 18.19 -4.58
N VAL A 192 -15.55 18.24 -3.65
CA VAL A 192 -15.80 18.51 -2.23
C VAL A 192 -14.79 19.52 -1.71
N THR A 193 -15.24 20.45 -0.86
CA THR A 193 -14.33 21.35 -0.16
C THR A 193 -13.88 20.76 1.18
N THR A 194 -12.62 20.96 1.56
CA THR A 194 -12.10 20.42 2.81
C THR A 194 -10.90 21.22 3.31
N PRO A 195 -10.68 21.35 4.64
CA PRO A 195 -9.44 21.91 5.15
C PRO A 195 -8.27 20.93 5.01
N ARG A 196 -8.50 19.62 4.80
CA ARG A 196 -7.47 18.60 4.93
C ARG A 196 -7.56 17.50 3.87
N ILE A 197 -6.42 17.11 3.33
CA ILE A 197 -6.25 15.98 2.42
C ILE A 197 -5.13 15.08 2.94
N ALA A 198 -5.37 13.79 3.03
CA ALA A 198 -4.35 12.79 3.33
C ALA A 198 -4.18 11.81 2.15
N PHE A 199 -3.02 11.85 1.49
CA PHE A 199 -2.69 10.95 0.39
C PHE A 199 -2.10 9.64 0.90
N CYS A 200 -2.75 8.54 0.55
CA CYS A 200 -2.34 7.16 0.80
C CYS A 200 -2.35 6.36 -0.51
N THR A 201 -1.81 6.95 -1.58
CA THR A 201 -1.98 6.51 -2.97
C THR A 201 -1.36 5.16 -3.32
N GLY A 202 -0.53 4.60 -2.43
CA GLY A 202 0.17 3.34 -2.66
C GLY A 202 1.33 3.46 -3.65
N SER A 203 1.87 2.32 -4.05
CA SER A 203 3.03 2.22 -4.94
C SER A 203 2.84 1.13 -5.99
N HIS A 204 3.76 1.07 -6.95
CA HIS A 204 3.88 0.03 -7.97
C HIS A 204 5.33 -0.43 -8.11
N PRO A 205 5.59 -1.69 -8.51
CA PRO A 205 6.91 -2.16 -8.85
C PRO A 205 7.57 -1.22 -9.86
N VAL A 206 8.85 -0.92 -9.65
CA VAL A 206 9.64 -0.18 -10.63
C VAL A 206 9.87 -1.07 -11.84
N SER A 207 9.55 -0.55 -13.02
CA SER A 207 9.90 -1.15 -14.31
C SER A 207 10.56 -0.09 -15.16
N THR A 208 11.87 -0.19 -15.32
CA THR A 208 12.68 0.74 -16.11
C THR A 208 13.56 -0.04 -17.09
N THR A 209 13.89 0.58 -18.22
CA THR A 209 14.93 0.04 -19.10
C THR A 209 16.23 -0.04 -18.33
N LEU A 210 16.90 -1.20 -18.37
CA LEU A 210 18.18 -1.37 -17.70
C LEU A 210 19.31 -0.74 -18.54
N PRO A 211 20.37 -0.23 -17.91
CA PRO A 211 21.48 0.39 -18.64
C PRO A 211 22.11 -0.57 -19.66
N GLY A 212 22.32 -0.11 -20.89
CA GLY A 212 23.03 -0.87 -21.93
C GLY A 212 22.24 -2.03 -22.54
N THR A 213 20.93 -2.13 -22.26
CA THR A 213 20.05 -3.20 -22.74
C THR A 213 19.01 -2.73 -23.75
N GLU A 214 19.16 -1.53 -24.33
CA GLU A 214 18.16 -0.89 -25.19
C GLU A 214 17.85 -1.70 -26.45
N LYS A 215 18.79 -2.54 -26.89
CA LYS A 215 18.67 -3.40 -28.08
C LYS A 215 18.31 -4.85 -27.75
N ILE A 216 18.31 -5.23 -26.47
CA ILE A 216 18.07 -6.61 -26.03
C ILE A 216 16.59 -6.77 -25.74
N HIS A 217 15.95 -7.73 -26.42
CA HIS A 217 14.52 -7.99 -26.31
C HIS A 217 14.31 -9.20 -25.40
N LEU A 218 13.90 -8.95 -24.15
CA LEU A 218 13.46 -9.96 -23.20
C LEU A 218 11.96 -9.80 -22.94
N SER A 219 11.24 -10.91 -22.78
CA SER A 219 9.83 -10.86 -22.40
C SER A 219 9.71 -10.44 -20.91
N PRO A 220 9.14 -9.27 -20.59
CA PRO A 220 9.04 -8.82 -19.21
C PRO A 220 7.98 -9.62 -18.46
N ILE A 221 8.30 -10.00 -17.23
CA ILE A 221 7.35 -10.57 -16.27
C ILE A 221 7.14 -9.51 -15.18
N ASP A 222 5.90 -9.04 -15.04
CA ASP A 222 5.54 -8.10 -13.98
C ASP A 222 5.85 -8.70 -12.60
N LEU A 223 6.43 -7.92 -11.71
CA LEU A 223 6.83 -8.39 -10.38
C LEU A 223 5.62 -8.92 -9.58
N ASP A 224 4.42 -8.36 -9.75
CA ASP A 224 3.21 -8.87 -9.09
C ASP A 224 2.87 -10.28 -9.56
N ILE A 225 3.09 -10.59 -10.84
CA ILE A 225 2.89 -11.94 -11.39
C ILE A 225 3.97 -12.88 -10.84
N ALA A 226 5.23 -12.44 -10.85
CA ALA A 226 6.36 -13.24 -10.35
C ALA A 226 6.25 -13.58 -8.85
N LEU A 227 5.57 -12.75 -8.06
CA LEU A 227 5.32 -12.97 -6.65
C LEU A 227 4.08 -13.84 -6.36
N LYS A 228 3.31 -14.21 -7.39
CA LYS A 228 2.08 -15.01 -7.26
C LYS A 228 2.24 -16.37 -7.96
N PRO A 229 2.65 -17.42 -7.23
CA PRO A 229 2.94 -18.74 -7.80
C PRO A 229 1.86 -19.27 -8.75
N SER A 230 0.59 -19.12 -8.38
CA SER A 230 -0.54 -19.61 -9.18
C SER A 230 -0.67 -18.94 -10.55
N ASP A 231 -0.23 -17.68 -10.70
CA ASP A 231 -0.25 -16.97 -11.97
C ASP A 231 1.09 -17.09 -12.70
N LEU A 232 2.21 -17.08 -11.99
CA LEU A 232 3.53 -17.30 -12.57
C LEU A 232 3.62 -18.62 -13.33
N ALA A 233 3.04 -19.70 -12.78
CA ALA A 233 3.02 -21.01 -13.41
C ALA A 233 2.37 -21.02 -14.82
N LYS A 234 1.48 -20.07 -15.10
CA LYS A 234 0.74 -19.95 -16.36
C LYS A 234 1.49 -19.17 -17.44
N ILE A 235 2.57 -18.49 -17.06
CA ILE A 235 3.37 -17.67 -18.00
C ILE A 235 4.21 -18.56 -18.92
N PHE A 236 4.68 -19.70 -18.41
CA PHE A 236 5.62 -20.54 -19.12
C PHE A 236 4.94 -21.79 -19.67
N ASP A 237 5.25 -22.13 -20.92
CA ASP A 237 5.04 -23.47 -21.43
C ASP A 237 5.96 -24.46 -20.66
N PRO A 238 5.40 -25.49 -19.98
CA PRO A 238 6.16 -26.52 -19.30
C PRO A 238 7.25 -27.21 -20.14
N ALA A 239 7.05 -27.32 -21.46
CA ALA A 239 7.98 -27.99 -22.36
C ALA A 239 9.08 -27.07 -22.92
N ALA A 240 8.94 -25.76 -22.78
CA ALA A 240 9.87 -24.80 -23.37
C ALA A 240 11.17 -24.67 -22.55
N ASN A 241 12.29 -24.46 -23.24
CA ASN A 241 13.54 -24.04 -22.62
C ASN A 241 13.43 -22.55 -22.25
N ILE A 242 13.22 -22.28 -20.97
CA ILE A 242 13.03 -20.92 -20.45
C ILE A 242 14.21 -20.57 -19.55
N THR A 243 14.87 -19.46 -19.84
CA THR A 243 15.83 -18.83 -18.91
C THR A 243 15.29 -17.48 -18.46
N VAL A 244 15.11 -17.29 -17.16
CA VAL A 244 14.59 -16.04 -16.57
C VAL A 244 15.75 -15.25 -15.94
N ALA A 245 15.96 -14.03 -16.38
CA ALA A 245 16.81 -13.06 -15.70
C ALA A 245 16.07 -12.45 -14.50
N VAL A 246 16.60 -12.61 -13.29
CA VAL A 246 16.04 -12.01 -12.07
C VAL A 246 16.99 -10.94 -11.56
N ILE A 247 16.53 -9.69 -11.55
CA ILE A 247 17.34 -8.53 -11.14
C ILE A 247 16.98 -8.10 -9.73
N GLY A 248 17.98 -8.06 -8.84
CA GLY A 248 17.84 -7.58 -7.47
C GLY A 248 18.11 -8.65 -6.42
N ALA A 249 18.26 -8.23 -5.17
CA ALA A 249 18.66 -9.09 -4.05
C ALA A 249 17.88 -8.79 -2.75
N SER A 250 16.77 -8.06 -2.87
CA SER A 250 15.89 -7.71 -1.77
C SER A 250 14.85 -8.81 -1.53
N HIS A 251 13.99 -8.63 -0.53
CA HIS A 251 12.97 -9.63 -0.15
C HIS A 251 12.13 -10.13 -1.32
N SER A 252 11.62 -9.23 -2.18
CA SER A 252 10.83 -9.62 -3.36
C SER A 252 11.65 -10.46 -4.35
N ALA A 253 12.93 -10.14 -4.56
CA ALA A 253 13.78 -10.90 -5.47
C ALA A 253 13.96 -12.34 -4.98
N ILE A 254 14.18 -12.52 -3.67
CA ILE A 254 14.32 -13.86 -3.08
C ILE A 254 13.03 -14.67 -3.22
N LEU A 255 11.87 -14.06 -3.00
CA LEU A 255 10.58 -14.72 -3.19
C LEU A 255 10.34 -15.13 -4.65
N VAL A 256 10.74 -14.29 -5.61
CA VAL A 256 10.70 -14.64 -7.04
C VAL A 256 11.60 -15.85 -7.34
N LEU A 257 12.84 -15.86 -6.82
CA LEU A 257 13.75 -17.01 -6.97
C LEU A 257 13.15 -18.28 -6.38
N MET A 258 12.56 -18.21 -5.18
CA MET A 258 11.86 -19.33 -4.55
C MET A 258 10.74 -19.86 -5.44
N ASN A 259 9.89 -18.97 -5.97
CA ASN A 259 8.77 -19.35 -6.83
C ASN A 259 9.25 -20.02 -8.13
N LEU A 260 10.26 -19.45 -8.79
CA LEU A 260 10.82 -20.00 -10.03
C LEU A 260 11.53 -21.35 -9.80
N VAL A 261 12.28 -21.50 -8.71
CA VAL A 261 12.92 -22.78 -8.33
C VAL A 261 11.86 -23.84 -8.06
N ASN A 262 10.77 -23.49 -7.38
CA ASN A 262 9.66 -24.41 -7.13
C ASN A 262 9.03 -24.88 -8.45
N LEU A 263 8.83 -23.98 -9.42
CA LEU A 263 8.35 -24.36 -10.75
C LEU A 263 9.35 -25.27 -11.47
N ALA A 264 10.64 -24.92 -11.47
CA ALA A 264 11.69 -25.72 -12.09
C ALA A 264 11.75 -27.15 -11.55
N ASN A 265 11.51 -27.33 -10.25
CA ASN A 265 11.55 -28.62 -9.59
C ASN A 265 10.24 -29.41 -9.66
N SER A 266 9.16 -28.84 -10.17
CA SER A 266 7.84 -29.47 -10.18
C SER A 266 7.24 -29.62 -11.57
N SER A 267 6.92 -28.50 -12.23
CA SER A 267 6.15 -28.48 -13.48
C SER A 267 6.96 -28.04 -14.70
N HIS A 268 8.09 -27.36 -14.52
CA HIS A 268 8.85 -26.72 -15.60
C HIS A 268 10.33 -27.16 -15.57
N PRO A 269 10.66 -28.44 -15.82
CA PRO A 269 12.01 -28.99 -15.60
C PRO A 269 13.12 -28.32 -16.43
N HIS A 270 12.74 -27.64 -17.52
CA HIS A 270 13.65 -26.90 -18.40
C HIS A 270 13.82 -25.42 -18.02
N LEU A 271 13.14 -24.95 -16.98
CA LEU A 271 13.29 -23.59 -16.47
C LEU A 271 14.65 -23.42 -15.78
N ARG A 272 15.38 -22.38 -16.18
CA ARG A 272 16.64 -21.94 -15.57
C ARG A 272 16.56 -20.47 -15.20
N ILE A 273 17.42 -20.05 -14.28
CA ILE A 273 17.40 -18.72 -13.70
C ILE A 273 18.80 -18.16 -13.74
N LYS A 274 18.97 -16.95 -14.30
CA LYS A 274 20.18 -16.14 -14.09
C LYS A 274 19.84 -15.04 -13.08
N TRP A 275 20.45 -15.10 -11.90
CA TRP A 275 20.20 -14.16 -10.81
C TRP A 275 21.29 -13.08 -10.77
N PHE A 276 20.92 -11.85 -11.10
CA PHE A 276 21.81 -10.70 -11.17
C PHE A 276 21.77 -9.91 -9.86
N THR A 277 22.90 -9.87 -9.15
CA THR A 277 23.03 -9.19 -7.87
C THR A 277 24.27 -8.30 -7.78
N ARG A 278 24.07 -7.11 -7.21
CA ARG A 278 25.14 -6.12 -6.96
C ARG A 278 25.79 -6.26 -5.60
N ASN A 279 25.11 -6.88 -4.64
CA ASN A 279 25.54 -6.88 -3.25
C ASN A 279 25.33 -8.28 -2.64
N LYS A 280 26.15 -8.59 -1.64
CA LYS A 280 25.86 -9.71 -0.74
C LYS A 280 24.48 -9.52 -0.09
N LEU A 281 23.82 -10.64 0.17
CA LEU A 281 22.54 -10.63 0.87
C LEU A 281 22.71 -10.00 2.25
N ARG A 282 21.72 -9.18 2.63
CA ARG A 282 21.69 -8.52 3.92
C ARG A 282 20.48 -9.03 4.69
N TYR A 283 20.72 -9.45 5.93
CA TYR A 283 19.68 -9.97 6.80
C TYR A 283 19.30 -8.93 7.85
N ALA A 284 18.05 -9.00 8.30
CA ALA A 284 17.64 -8.25 9.48
C ALA A 284 18.16 -8.95 10.74
N GLU A 285 18.73 -8.18 11.66
CA GLU A 285 19.36 -8.70 12.88
C GLU A 285 18.57 -8.18 14.09
N TYR A 286 18.10 -9.10 14.94
CA TYR A 286 17.33 -8.74 16.13
C TYR A 286 18.29 -8.30 17.23
N MET A 287 18.16 -7.05 17.65
CA MET A 287 18.93 -6.42 18.72
C MET A 287 18.04 -6.29 19.98
N ASP A 288 18.60 -5.77 21.06
CA ASP A 288 17.82 -5.48 22.27
C ASP A 288 16.82 -4.34 22.02
N GLY A 289 15.54 -4.67 21.84
CA GLY A 289 14.46 -3.71 21.64
C GLY A 289 14.31 -3.12 20.23
N TRP A 290 15.19 -3.45 19.27
CA TRP A 290 15.12 -2.97 17.88
C TRP A 290 15.67 -4.00 16.87
N ILE A 291 15.59 -3.69 15.58
CA ILE A 291 16.05 -4.57 14.50
C ILE A 291 16.98 -3.78 13.57
N LEU A 292 18.21 -4.25 13.39
CA LEU A 292 19.13 -3.70 12.41
C LEU A 292 18.69 -4.11 11.00
N ARG A 293 18.65 -3.14 10.08
CA ARG A 293 18.11 -3.31 8.71
C ARG A 293 16.66 -3.79 8.73
N ASP A 294 15.83 -3.19 9.58
CA ASP A 294 14.43 -3.56 9.78
C ASP A 294 13.58 -3.40 8.51
N ASN A 295 13.97 -2.51 7.59
CA ASN A 295 13.23 -2.26 6.35
C ASN A 295 13.94 -2.81 5.11
N THR A 296 15.26 -3.00 5.18
CA THR A 296 16.07 -3.40 4.02
C THR A 296 16.62 -4.83 4.10
N GLY A 297 16.66 -5.43 5.29
CA GLY A 297 17.17 -6.78 5.52
C GLY A 297 16.13 -7.88 5.26
N LEU A 298 16.59 -9.03 4.78
CA LEU A 298 15.78 -10.24 4.62
C LEU A 298 15.27 -10.74 5.98
N LYS A 299 14.03 -11.24 6.00
CA LYS A 299 13.33 -11.77 7.17
C LYS A 299 12.48 -12.99 6.83
N GLY A 300 12.11 -13.74 7.87
CA GLY A 300 11.18 -14.86 7.78
C GLY A 300 11.64 -15.89 6.76
N GLN A 301 10.67 -16.48 6.05
CA GLN A 301 10.92 -17.58 5.12
C GLN A 301 11.94 -17.23 4.03
N ALA A 302 11.94 -15.99 3.51
CA ALA A 302 12.91 -15.58 2.50
C ALA A 302 14.33 -15.54 3.05
N ALA A 303 14.53 -15.08 4.31
CA ALA A 303 15.84 -15.10 4.94
C ALA A 303 16.32 -16.53 5.17
N ASP A 304 15.45 -17.39 5.71
CA ASP A 304 15.80 -18.76 6.04
C ASP A 304 16.16 -19.55 4.77
N TRP A 305 15.36 -19.40 3.71
CA TRP A 305 15.64 -20.01 2.41
C TRP A 305 16.92 -19.48 1.78
N ALA A 306 17.17 -18.17 1.84
CA ALA A 306 18.38 -17.56 1.30
C ALA A 306 19.65 -18.05 2.00
N ARG A 307 19.66 -18.16 3.33
CA ARG A 307 20.82 -18.70 4.07
C ARG A 307 21.14 -20.13 3.68
N GLN A 308 20.11 -20.94 3.49
CA GLN A 308 20.25 -22.35 3.13
C GLN A 308 20.70 -22.56 1.68
N ASN A 309 20.43 -21.60 0.78
CA ASN A 309 20.52 -21.85 -0.65
C ASN A 309 21.34 -20.85 -1.45
N LEU A 310 21.46 -19.59 -1.04
CA LEU A 310 21.99 -18.48 -1.85
C LEU A 310 23.23 -17.78 -1.28
N ASP A 311 23.47 -17.93 0.03
CA ASP A 311 24.70 -17.43 0.67
C ASP A 311 25.93 -18.10 0.06
N ASP A 312 27.05 -17.38 -0.01
CA ASP A 312 28.23 -17.79 -0.79
C ASP A 312 28.80 -19.16 -0.34
N GLU A 313 28.68 -19.49 0.95
CA GLU A 313 29.12 -20.77 1.52
C GLU A 313 28.15 -21.93 1.22
N ALA A 314 26.86 -21.63 1.14
CA ALA A 314 25.80 -22.62 0.94
C ALA A 314 25.54 -22.92 -0.55
N PHE A 315 25.59 -21.88 -1.40
CA PHE A 315 25.20 -21.95 -2.81
C PHE A 315 25.94 -23.05 -3.61
N PRO A 316 27.27 -23.26 -3.49
CA PRO A 316 27.96 -24.30 -4.25
C PRO A 316 27.47 -25.73 -3.95
N ASN A 317 26.92 -25.98 -2.76
CA ASN A 317 26.43 -27.30 -2.34
C ASN A 317 24.90 -27.40 -2.35
N SER A 318 24.20 -26.29 -2.53
CA SER A 318 22.74 -26.28 -2.55
C SER A 318 22.21 -26.89 -3.85
N PRO A 319 21.15 -27.73 -3.80
CA PRO A 319 20.49 -28.24 -4.99
C PRO A 319 19.99 -27.15 -5.94
N VAL A 320 19.76 -25.92 -5.45
CA VAL A 320 19.26 -24.82 -6.29
C VAL A 320 20.29 -24.36 -7.33
N ASN A 321 21.58 -24.66 -7.15
CA ASN A 321 22.63 -24.27 -8.10
C ASN A 321 22.52 -24.99 -9.46
N LYS A 322 21.72 -26.05 -9.54
CA LYS A 322 21.38 -26.74 -10.80
C LYS A 322 20.36 -25.95 -11.63
N VAL A 323 19.65 -25.03 -10.99
CA VAL A 323 18.59 -24.21 -11.58
C VAL A 323 19.01 -22.74 -11.69
N ILE A 324 19.68 -22.22 -10.66
CA ILE A 324 20.13 -20.83 -10.55
C ILE A 324 21.60 -20.74 -10.91
N GLN A 325 21.92 -19.84 -11.83
CA GLN A 325 23.25 -19.28 -12.03
C GLN A 325 23.30 -17.88 -11.39
N LYS A 326 24.27 -17.66 -10.48
CA LYS A 326 24.49 -16.36 -9.84
C LYS A 326 25.41 -15.51 -10.72
N VAL A 327 24.98 -14.29 -11.03
CA VAL A 327 25.73 -13.31 -11.82
C VAL A 327 25.99 -12.07 -10.97
N TRP A 328 27.27 -11.77 -10.74
CA TRP A 328 27.69 -10.59 -9.97
C TRP A 328 27.78 -9.36 -10.87
N THR A 329 27.06 -8.30 -10.51
CA THR A 329 26.95 -7.09 -11.34
C THR A 329 27.59 -5.84 -10.71
N SER A 330 28.16 -5.97 -9.50
CA SER A 330 28.78 -4.83 -8.80
C SER A 330 29.86 -4.16 -9.64
N GLY A 331 29.63 -2.90 -10.02
CA GLY A 331 30.58 -2.11 -10.83
C GLY A 331 30.68 -2.51 -12.31
N ARG A 332 29.86 -3.46 -12.78
CA ARG A 332 29.90 -4.00 -14.16
C ARG A 332 28.52 -4.37 -14.71
N GLU A 333 27.48 -3.66 -14.29
CA GLU A 333 26.08 -4.00 -14.63
C GLU A 333 25.87 -4.13 -16.14
N GLU A 334 26.28 -3.13 -16.92
CA GLU A 334 26.12 -3.12 -18.38
C GLU A 334 26.85 -4.27 -19.07
N GLU A 335 28.07 -4.58 -18.63
CA GLU A 335 28.87 -5.68 -19.16
C GLU A 335 28.20 -7.02 -18.88
N ALA A 336 27.82 -7.27 -17.63
CA ALA A 336 27.16 -8.50 -17.22
C ALA A 336 25.81 -8.68 -17.94
N TYR A 337 25.03 -7.61 -18.12
CA TYR A 337 23.78 -7.68 -18.89
C TYR A 337 24.03 -8.01 -20.36
N ARG A 338 25.03 -7.39 -20.99
CA ARG A 338 25.40 -7.66 -22.39
C ARG A 338 25.90 -9.09 -22.60
N GLU A 339 26.66 -9.62 -21.65
CA GLU A 339 27.20 -10.99 -21.67
C GLU A 339 26.11 -12.04 -21.45
N ASP A 340 25.24 -11.86 -20.45
CA ASP A 340 24.34 -12.93 -20.00
C ASP A 340 22.89 -12.83 -20.50
N PHE A 341 22.40 -11.64 -20.87
CA PHE A 341 21.01 -11.49 -21.34
C PHE A 341 20.71 -12.17 -22.68
N PRO A 342 21.63 -12.31 -23.65
CA PRO A 342 21.36 -13.05 -24.88
C PRO A 342 20.89 -14.50 -24.64
N ASP A 343 21.26 -15.11 -23.51
CA ASP A 343 20.81 -16.46 -23.12
C ASP A 343 19.47 -16.46 -22.37
N CYS A 344 18.94 -15.28 -22.05
CA CYS A 344 17.70 -15.12 -21.30
C CYS A 344 16.52 -14.97 -22.27
N THR A 345 15.37 -15.49 -21.87
CA THR A 345 14.11 -15.37 -22.60
C THR A 345 13.19 -14.35 -21.95
N HIS A 346 13.23 -14.27 -20.62
CA HIS A 346 12.36 -13.45 -19.81
C HIS A 346 13.15 -12.64 -18.79
N ILE A 347 12.55 -11.58 -18.27
CA ILE A 347 13.14 -10.75 -17.21
C ILE A 347 12.13 -10.40 -16.13
N VAL A 348 12.55 -10.51 -14.86
CA VAL A 348 11.84 -9.99 -13.69
C VAL A 348 12.72 -8.95 -13.01
N GLN A 349 12.21 -7.72 -12.86
CA GLN A 349 12.88 -6.68 -12.10
C GLN A 349 12.29 -6.58 -10.68
N ALA A 350 13.10 -6.91 -9.66
CA ALA A 350 12.74 -6.82 -8.25
C ALA A 350 13.58 -5.74 -7.53
N VAL A 351 13.61 -4.55 -8.13
CA VAL A 351 14.54 -3.45 -7.78
C VAL A 351 13.92 -2.37 -6.88
N GLY A 352 12.63 -2.50 -6.54
CA GLY A 352 11.95 -1.60 -5.62
C GLY A 352 10.57 -1.19 -6.10
N TYR A 353 10.00 -0.21 -5.41
CA TYR A 353 8.66 0.32 -5.66
C TYR A 353 8.72 1.83 -5.86
N ALA A 354 7.97 2.33 -6.85
CA ALA A 354 7.75 3.75 -7.06
C ALA A 354 6.38 4.15 -6.50
N ARG A 355 6.32 5.33 -5.90
CA ARG A 355 5.07 5.94 -5.45
C ARG A 355 4.11 6.12 -6.63
N ASN A 356 2.82 5.81 -6.43
CA ASN A 356 1.79 6.14 -7.42
C ASN A 356 1.63 7.66 -7.54
N PRO A 357 1.41 8.21 -8.75
CA PRO A 357 1.30 9.66 -8.95
C PRO A 357 0.26 10.31 -8.03
N LEU A 358 0.58 11.53 -7.59
CA LEU A 358 -0.40 12.41 -6.95
C LEU A 358 -1.40 12.93 -7.99
N PRO A 359 -2.62 13.31 -7.58
CA PRO A 359 -3.49 14.11 -8.44
C PRO A 359 -2.82 15.45 -8.77
N ARG A 360 -3.34 16.16 -9.79
CA ARG A 360 -2.84 17.51 -10.08
C ARG A 360 -3.08 18.40 -8.86
N LEU A 361 -2.02 19.00 -8.34
CA LEU A 361 -2.11 19.95 -7.23
C LEU A 361 -1.98 21.36 -7.78
N GLU A 362 -2.88 22.24 -7.32
CA GLU A 362 -2.95 23.62 -7.76
C GLU A 362 -3.14 24.54 -6.56
N VAL A 363 -2.82 25.81 -6.74
CA VAL A 363 -3.01 26.84 -5.74
C VAL A 363 -3.58 28.11 -6.37
N VAL A 364 -4.54 28.74 -5.68
CA VAL A 364 -5.04 30.08 -5.97
C VAL A 364 -4.45 31.01 -4.91
N LYS A 365 -3.53 31.88 -5.36
CA LYS A 365 -2.87 32.86 -4.52
C LYS A 365 -3.84 33.91 -3.97
N LYS A 366 -3.44 34.60 -2.92
CA LYS A 366 -4.25 35.66 -2.26
C LYS A 366 -4.63 36.82 -3.20
N ASP A 367 -3.88 37.04 -4.28
CA ASP A 367 -4.19 38.05 -5.30
C ASP A 367 -5.35 37.64 -6.23
N GLY A 368 -5.91 36.45 -6.06
CA GLY A 368 -7.18 36.03 -6.67
C GLY A 368 -7.09 35.72 -8.17
N LYS A 369 -5.89 35.50 -8.70
CA LYS A 369 -5.67 35.09 -10.10
C LYS A 369 -6.13 33.64 -10.37
N ALA A 370 -5.95 33.20 -11.61
CA ALA A 370 -6.15 31.81 -12.03
C ALA A 370 -5.32 30.82 -11.19
N ALA A 371 -5.82 29.58 -11.07
CA ALA A 371 -5.10 28.51 -10.40
C ALA A 371 -3.77 28.20 -11.11
N GLU A 372 -2.69 28.07 -10.34
CA GLU A 372 -1.36 27.72 -10.83
C GLU A 372 -0.91 26.35 -10.28
N PRO A 373 -0.02 25.62 -10.98
CA PRO A 373 0.50 24.34 -10.49
C PRO A 373 1.22 24.48 -9.14
N LEU A 374 0.86 23.63 -8.17
CA LEU A 374 1.49 23.58 -6.85
C LEU A 374 2.51 22.44 -6.80
N ARG A 375 3.79 22.78 -6.83
CA ARG A 375 4.89 21.81 -6.69
C ARG A 375 5.23 21.58 -5.23
N VAL A 376 5.25 20.31 -4.82
CA VAL A 376 5.42 19.92 -3.42
C VAL A 376 6.47 18.83 -3.25
N GLU A 377 7.09 18.83 -2.07
CA GLU A 377 7.91 17.73 -1.57
C GLU A 377 7.33 17.21 -0.25
N TYR A 378 7.53 15.92 0.02
CA TYR A 378 7.01 15.24 1.20
C TYR A 378 8.05 15.22 2.33
N ASP A 379 7.63 15.57 3.53
CA ASP A 379 8.45 15.47 4.74
C ASP A 379 8.20 14.16 5.47
N ASN A 380 9.13 13.22 5.35
CA ASN A 380 9.07 11.90 5.96
C ASN A 380 9.11 11.91 7.50
N LEU A 381 9.29 13.05 8.18
CA LEU A 381 9.35 13.12 9.64
C LEU A 381 7.99 13.42 10.29
N ASN A 382 7.15 14.21 9.62
CA ASN A 382 5.86 14.70 10.15
C ASN A 382 4.67 14.40 9.23
N GLY A 383 4.94 13.88 8.04
CA GLY A 383 3.92 13.47 7.08
C GLY A 383 3.20 14.62 6.40
N ARG A 384 3.80 15.82 6.38
CA ARG A 384 3.31 17.01 5.72
C ARG A 384 4.00 17.22 4.37
N PHE A 385 3.45 18.09 3.55
CA PHE A 385 4.10 18.56 2.32
C PHE A 385 4.57 20.00 2.47
N TYR A 386 5.66 20.37 1.81
CA TYR A 386 6.12 21.75 1.70
C TYR A 386 6.31 22.16 0.24
N LYS A 387 6.20 23.47 -0.04
CA LYS A 387 6.33 24.01 -1.40
C LYS A 387 7.77 23.94 -1.87
N LEU A 388 7.99 23.52 -3.11
CA LEU A 388 9.34 23.42 -3.70
C LEU A 388 9.93 24.79 -4.04
N GLU A 389 9.09 25.75 -4.39
CA GLU A 389 9.50 27.06 -4.95
C GLU A 389 9.83 28.12 -3.89
N SER A 390 9.64 27.80 -2.61
CA SER A 390 9.77 28.75 -1.49
C SER A 390 11.00 28.46 -0.63
N SER A 391 12.16 28.18 -1.24
CA SER A 391 13.43 28.25 -0.50
C SER A 391 13.75 29.72 -0.20
N LYS A 392 13.01 30.32 0.73
CA LYS A 392 13.51 31.51 1.42
C LYS A 392 14.80 31.07 2.10
N SER A 393 15.87 31.83 1.89
CA SER A 393 17.17 31.61 2.50
C SER A 393 17.04 31.37 4.01
N GLY A 394 17.22 30.13 4.45
CA GLY A 394 17.05 29.70 5.83
C GLY A 394 16.34 28.35 5.91
N HIS A 395 16.72 27.50 6.86
CA HIS A 395 16.29 26.09 7.01
C HIS A 395 14.79 25.85 7.26
N GLU A 396 13.91 26.83 7.05
CA GLU A 396 12.49 26.75 7.37
C GLU A 396 11.65 26.32 6.16
N ARG A 397 10.94 25.20 6.30
CA ARG A 397 10.06 24.64 5.26
C ARG A 397 8.71 25.35 5.25
N ASP A 398 8.29 25.90 4.10
CA ASP A 398 6.93 26.44 3.91
C ASP A 398 5.94 25.29 3.68
N PHE A 399 5.38 24.79 4.79
CA PHE A 399 4.44 23.68 4.74
C PHE A 399 3.11 24.08 4.10
N VAL A 400 2.63 23.25 3.18
CA VAL A 400 1.32 23.40 2.55
C VAL A 400 0.22 23.10 3.58
N PRO A 401 -0.70 24.05 3.86
CA PRO A 401 -1.78 23.85 4.82
C PRO A 401 -2.66 22.65 4.48
N GLY A 402 -2.92 21.80 5.48
CA GLY A 402 -3.86 20.69 5.34
C GLY A 402 -3.46 19.57 4.38
N LEU A 403 -2.22 19.53 3.88
CA LEU A 403 -1.76 18.50 2.95
C LEU A 403 -0.87 17.47 3.65
N PHE A 404 -1.30 16.22 3.67
CA PHE A 404 -0.65 15.14 4.41
C PHE A 404 -0.47 13.87 3.57
N GLY A 405 0.45 13.01 3.98
CA GLY A 405 0.75 11.74 3.32
C GLY A 405 1.07 10.63 4.30
N ALA A 406 0.65 9.40 3.99
CA ALA A 406 1.02 8.20 4.77
C ALA A 406 1.06 6.93 3.91
N GLY A 407 1.54 5.84 4.52
CA GLY A 407 1.64 4.53 3.88
C GLY A 407 2.90 4.38 3.03
N ILE A 408 2.94 3.33 2.19
CA ILE A 408 4.12 3.01 1.37
C ILE A 408 4.54 4.11 0.39
N ALA A 409 3.59 4.94 -0.04
CA ALA A 409 3.84 6.11 -0.88
C ALA A 409 4.57 7.23 -0.14
N PHE A 410 4.39 7.31 1.17
CA PHE A 410 4.79 8.41 2.05
C PHE A 410 5.29 7.85 3.40
N PRO A 411 6.33 7.00 3.40
CA PRO A 411 6.76 6.29 4.60
C PRO A 411 7.49 7.24 5.56
N GLN A 412 7.47 6.91 6.85
CA GLN A 412 8.28 7.60 7.84
C GLN A 412 9.76 7.38 7.57
N ARG A 413 10.60 8.40 7.71
CA ARG A 413 12.06 8.26 7.80
C ARG A 413 12.42 7.90 9.23
N VAL A 414 13.15 6.80 9.40
CA VAL A 414 13.64 6.33 10.70
C VAL A 414 15.16 6.24 10.65
N THR A 415 15.79 6.51 11.80
CA THR A 415 17.22 6.33 11.98
C THR A 415 17.42 5.31 13.10
N ASP A 416 18.16 4.25 12.83
CA ASP A 416 18.47 3.24 13.85
C ASP A 416 19.58 3.73 14.81
N PRO A 417 19.82 3.04 15.94
CA PRO A 417 20.87 3.42 16.90
C PRO A 417 22.29 3.46 16.32
N HIS A 418 22.54 2.85 15.16
CA HIS A 418 23.82 2.90 14.45
C HIS A 418 23.89 4.05 13.43
N GLY A 419 22.86 4.89 13.34
CA GLY A 419 22.81 6.02 12.41
C GLY A 419 22.35 5.63 11.00
N ASN A 420 21.96 4.38 10.74
CA ASN A 420 21.45 4.01 9.43
C ASN A 420 20.05 4.59 9.22
N VAL A 421 19.83 5.14 8.04
CA VAL A 421 18.57 5.78 7.67
C VAL A 421 17.77 4.83 6.80
N GLU A 422 16.53 4.57 7.20
CA GLU A 422 15.59 3.73 6.45
C GLU A 422 14.21 4.40 6.35
N HIS A 423 13.37 3.86 5.47
CA HIS A 423 11.96 4.22 5.37
C HIS A 423 11.08 3.11 5.94
N ALA A 424 10.23 3.46 6.91
CA ALA A 424 9.41 2.53 7.65
C ALA A 424 8.21 2.06 6.81
N VAL A 425 8.30 0.86 6.23
CA VAL A 425 7.25 0.27 5.38
C VAL A 425 6.70 -1.00 6.02
N GLY A 426 5.41 -0.99 6.33
CA GLY A 426 4.71 -2.12 6.95
C GLY A 426 3.50 -1.65 7.74
N PHE A 427 2.51 -2.53 7.96
CA PHE A 427 1.22 -2.17 8.56
C PHE A 427 1.39 -1.50 9.93
N TRP A 428 2.11 -2.18 10.84
CA TRP A 428 2.37 -1.65 12.18
C TRP A 428 3.22 -0.37 12.18
N LYS A 429 4.12 -0.23 11.20
CA LYS A 429 4.94 0.97 11.03
C LYS A 429 4.09 2.16 10.59
N PHE A 430 3.14 1.94 9.67
CA PHE A 430 2.17 2.96 9.29
C PHE A 430 1.33 3.38 10.50
N MET A 431 0.85 2.43 11.30
CA MET A 431 0.09 2.74 12.52
C MET A 431 0.89 3.60 13.50
N LYS A 432 2.11 3.17 13.85
CA LYS A 432 3.01 3.94 14.74
C LYS A 432 3.25 5.36 14.23
N PHE A 433 3.51 5.53 12.95
CA PHE A 433 3.75 6.84 12.36
C PHE A 433 2.49 7.71 12.40
N VAL A 434 1.38 7.22 11.87
CA VAL A 434 0.12 7.97 11.77
C VAL A 434 -0.39 8.38 13.15
N LYS A 435 -0.35 7.48 14.14
CA LYS A 435 -0.74 7.77 15.51
C LYS A 435 0.09 8.89 16.16
N LYS A 436 1.36 9.01 15.78
CA LYS A 436 2.24 10.10 16.22
C LYS A 436 1.87 11.44 15.59
N VAL A 437 1.51 11.48 14.30
CA VAL A 437 1.42 12.74 13.53
C VAL A 437 -0.01 13.26 13.36
N VAL A 438 -1.03 12.40 13.35
CA VAL A 438 -2.44 12.81 13.20
C VAL A 438 -2.92 13.81 14.26
N PRO A 439 -2.52 13.73 15.54
CA PRO A 439 -2.90 14.75 16.52
C PRO A 439 -2.50 16.17 16.11
N ASP A 440 -1.38 16.35 15.40
CA ASP A 440 -0.95 17.64 14.88
C ASP A 440 -1.69 18.02 13.60
N TRP A 441 -2.00 17.04 12.73
CA TRP A 441 -2.78 17.26 11.51
C TRP A 441 -4.19 17.77 11.80
N VAL A 442 -4.81 17.27 12.88
CA VAL A 442 -6.15 17.67 13.32
C VAL A 442 -6.16 19.10 13.88
N LYS A 443 -5.04 19.57 14.45
CA LYS A 443 -4.90 20.94 14.99
C LYS A 443 -4.52 21.98 13.93
N SER A 444 -3.84 21.55 12.87
CA SER A 444 -3.28 22.43 11.83
C SER A 444 -4.30 23.01 10.87
#